data_AF-A0AAN0VCE7-F1
#
_entry.id   AF-A0AAN0VCE7-F1
#
_cell.length_a   1.000
_cell.length_b   1.000
_cell.length_c   1.000
_cell.angle_alpha   90.00
_cell.angle_beta   90.00
_cell.angle_gamma   90.00
#
_symmetry.space_group_name_H-M   'P 1'
#
loop_
_entity.id
_entity.type
_entity.pdbx_description
1 polymer ?
#
loop_
_entity_poly.entity_id
_entity_poly.type
_entity_poly.pdbx_seq_one_letter_code
_entity_poly.pdbx_strand_id
1 'polypeptide(L)' 'MSIAQFSRIHGLNKNLVSDLLNGRIKGLRGEAHRAAVLLGIKDGVIEE' A
#
# COMPACT_ATOMS: atom_id res chain seq x y z
N MET A 1 -1.84 -13.97 5.55
CA MET A 1 -1.34 -12.66 6.02
C MET A 1 -2.52 -11.68 6.03
N SER A 2 -2.81 -10.98 7.14
CA SER A 2 -3.94 -10.04 7.20
C SER A 2 -3.51 -8.61 6.86
N ILE A 3 -4.47 -7.75 6.44
CA ILE A 3 -4.22 -6.32 6.18
C ILE A 3 -3.57 -5.64 7.40
N ALA A 4 -4.07 -5.94 8.60
CA ALA A 4 -3.54 -5.35 9.83
C ALA A 4 -2.09 -5.78 10.12
N GLN A 5 -1.73 -7.01 9.78
CA GLN A 5 -0.38 -7.53 9.97
C GLN A 5 0.58 -6.96 8.92
N PHE A 6 0.17 -6.92 7.65
CA PHE A 6 0.92 -6.25 6.57
C PHE A 6 1.18 -4.77 6.88
N SER A 7 0.13 -4.06 7.32
CA SER A 7 0.23 -2.68 7.79
C SER A 7 1.25 -2.50 8.92
N ARG A 8 1.30 -3.41 9.90
CA ARG A 8 2.28 -3.32 10.99
C ARG A 8 3.71 -3.58 10.51
N ILE A 9 3.91 -4.58 9.65
CA ILE A 9 5.23 -4.95 9.14
C ILE A 9 5.82 -3.82 8.30
N HIS A 10 5.00 -3.16 7.49
CA HIS A 10 5.45 -2.09 6.59
C HIS A 10 5.20 -0.67 7.15
N GLY A 11 4.70 -0.54 8.38
CA GLY A 11 4.35 0.76 8.97
C GLY A 11 3.23 1.53 8.24
N LEU A 12 2.38 0.84 7.48
CA LEU A 12 1.35 1.44 6.64
C LEU A 12 0.01 1.60 7.37
N ASN A 13 -0.74 2.64 7.05
CA ASN A 13 -2.10 2.78 7.56
C ASN A 13 -3.05 1.71 6.98
N LYS A 14 -3.79 1.01 7.86
CA LYS A 14 -4.77 -0.04 7.48
C LYS A 14 -5.86 0.48 6.55
N ASN A 15 -6.32 1.71 6.79
CA ASN A 15 -7.35 2.33 5.97
C ASN A 15 -6.81 2.60 4.56
N LEU A 16 -5.58 3.07 4.45
CA LEU A 16 -4.89 3.30 3.19
C LEU A 16 -4.68 2.00 2.40
N VAL A 17 -4.27 0.91 3.06
CA VAL A 17 -4.17 -0.41 2.42
C VAL A 17 -5.54 -0.90 1.95
N SER A 18 -6.59 -0.72 2.77
CA SER A 18 -7.96 -1.07 2.38
C SER A 18 -8.46 -0.22 1.20
N ASP A 19 -8.20 1.09 1.20
CA ASP A 19 -8.62 1.98 0.12
C ASP A 19 -7.89 1.71 -1.19
N LEU A 20 -6.63 1.24 -1.13
CA LEU A 20 -5.87 0.74 -2.28
C LEU A 20 -6.48 -0.54 -2.84
N LEU A 21 -6.77 -1.52 -1.97
CA LEU A 21 -7.40 -2.80 -2.36
C LEU A 21 -8.80 -2.59 -2.95
N ASN A 22 -9.55 -1.64 -2.41
CA ASN A 22 -10.86 -1.25 -2.93
C ASN A 22 -10.78 -0.35 -4.17
N GLY A 23 -9.59 0.06 -4.60
CA GLY A 23 -9.38 0.92 -5.77
C GLY A 23 -9.83 2.38 -5.59
N ARG A 24 -10.12 2.84 -4.37
CA ARG A 24 -10.51 4.25 -4.10
C ARG A 24 -9.33 5.20 -4.29
N ILE A 25 -8.13 4.74 -3.97
CA ILE A 25 -6.88 5.48 -4.18
C ILE A 25 -5.97 4.69 -5.11
N LYS A 26 -5.31 5.39 -6.02
CA LYS A 26 -4.42 4.77 -7.02
C LYS A 26 -2.97 4.59 -6.55
N GLY A 27 -2.61 5.12 -5.38
CA GLY A 27 -1.23 5.03 -4.90
C GLY A 27 -0.22 5.73 -5.80
N LEU A 28 -0.47 7.01 -6.12
CA LEU A 28 0.35 7.75 -7.10
C LEU A 28 1.66 8.28 -6.53
N ARG A 29 1.74 8.55 -5.22
CA ARG A 29 2.93 9.10 -4.55
C ARG A 29 2.92 8.82 -3.04
N GLY A 30 4.09 8.93 -2.41
CA GLY A 30 4.27 8.80 -0.97
C GLY A 30 3.98 7.41 -0.42
N GLU A 31 3.40 7.36 0.78
CA GLU A 31 3.06 6.10 1.47
C GLU A 31 2.05 5.25 0.68
N ALA A 32 1.08 5.88 0.02
CA ALA A 32 0.11 5.20 -0.83
C ALA A 32 0.77 4.53 -2.04
N HIS A 33 1.82 5.13 -2.61
CA HIS A 33 2.58 4.53 -3.69
C HIS A 33 3.35 3.30 -3.23
N ARG A 34 4.10 3.43 -2.12
CA ARG A 34 4.84 2.31 -1.53
C ARG A 34 3.92 1.14 -1.22
N ALA A 35 2.77 1.41 -0.61
CA ALA A 35 1.75 0.40 -0.34
C ALA A 35 1.22 -0.26 -1.62
N ALA A 36 0.93 0.50 -2.69
CA ALA A 36 0.45 -0.06 -3.96
C ALA A 36 1.47 -0.99 -4.63
N VAL A 37 2.76 -0.64 -4.55
CA VAL A 37 3.86 -1.47 -5.06
C VAL A 37 4.04 -2.73 -4.20
N LEU A 38 4.07 -2.59 -2.87
CA LEU A 38 4.20 -3.74 -1.95
C LEU A 38 3.01 -4.71 -2.06
N LEU A 39 1.82 -4.22 -2.37
CA LEU A 39 0.62 -5.04 -2.60
C LEU A 39 0.60 -5.69 -4.00
N GLY A 40 1.53 -5.34 -4.88
CA GLY A 40 1.55 -5.82 -6.27
C GLY A 40 0.41 -5.29 -7.13
N ILE A 41 -0.24 -4.19 -6.72
CA ILE A 41 -1.32 -3.54 -7.49
C ILE A 41 -0.73 -2.76 -8.68
N LYS A 42 0.52 -2.30 -8.56
CA LYS A 42 1.23 -1.52 -9.56
C LYS A 42 2.68 -1.97 -9.64
N ASP A 43 3.22 -2.04 -10.85
CA ASP A 43 4.66 -2.04 -11.09
C ASP A 43 5.24 -0.66 -10.77
N GLY A 44 6.10 -0.61 -9.77
CA GLY A 44 6.80 0.60 -9.35
C GLY A 44 8.04 0.25 -8.55
N VAL A 45 9.00 1.17 -8.53
CA VAL A 45 10.21 1.03 -7.73
C VAL A 45 9.97 1.75 -6.41
N ILE A 46 10.16 1.06 -5.29
CA ILE A 46 10.25 1.72 -3.99
C ILE A 46 11.66 2.29 -3.93
N GLU A 47 11.86 3.50 -4.45
CA GLU A 47 13.13 4.21 -4.25
C GLU A 47 13.18 4.63 -2.76
N GLU A 48 14.23 4.18 -2.07
CA GLU A 48 14.49 4.45 -0.65
C GLU A 48 14.79 5.93 -0.36
#